data_AF-A0A242NF13-F1
#
_entry.id   AF-A0A242NF13-F1
#
_cell.length_a   1.000
_cell.length_b   1.000
_cell.length_c   1.000
_cell.angle_alpha   90.00
_cell.angle_beta   90.00
_cell.angle_gamma   90.00
#
_symmetry.space_group_name_H-M   'P 1'
#
loop_
_entity.id
_entity.type
_entity.pdbx_description
1 polymer ?
#
loop_
_entity_poly.entity_id
_entity_poly.type
_entity_poly.pdbx_seq_one_letter_code
_entity_poly.pdbx_strand_id
1 'polypeptide(L)'
;MASTTQIVFSPLSYLKIKQPQKRWFDYILPILLSIFFSFIIIYCDINYKNIELFSDKGIINIINNLTQILSGFYLTSMAAIATFPNKDMDKVMDGIPPKIDNKDLTRREFLIRLFGYLCFVCILLYFIGGLSIYFFDFVILSFTWTKIIKFSFCIFYFLIFFNMLLTTFMGLYFLIIKINKEKTKLDIDD
;
A
#
# COMPACT_ATOMS: atom_id res chain seq x y z
N MET A 1 -7.55 -22.65 -17.85
CA MET A 1 -8.45 -21.83 -17.01
C MET A 1 -7.71 -21.49 -15.72
N ALA A 2 -7.52 -20.21 -15.41
CA ALA A 2 -7.00 -19.82 -14.10
C ALA A 2 -7.99 -20.28 -13.02
N SER A 3 -7.51 -20.83 -11.90
CA SER A 3 -8.41 -21.22 -10.80
C SER A 3 -9.09 -19.97 -10.24
N THR A 4 -10.35 -20.08 -9.79
CA THR A 4 -11.14 -18.94 -9.27
C THR A 4 -10.40 -18.17 -8.16
N THR A 5 -9.59 -18.86 -7.37
CA THR A 5 -8.70 -18.30 -6.34
C THR A 5 -7.55 -17.45 -6.91
N GLN A 6 -7.03 -17.79 -8.09
CA GLN A 6 -5.97 -17.00 -8.75
C GLN A 6 -6.49 -15.66 -9.25
N ILE A 7 -7.78 -15.55 -9.58
CA ILE A 7 -8.38 -14.28 -10.05
C ILE A 7 -8.42 -13.27 -8.91
N VAL A 8 -8.90 -13.68 -7.73
CA VAL A 8 -9.04 -12.82 -6.55
C VAL A 8 -7.69 -12.37 -6.00
N PHE A 9 -6.70 -13.26 -6.00
CA PHE A 9 -5.36 -12.98 -5.47
C PHE A 9 -4.33 -12.62 -6.55
N SER A 10 -4.75 -12.42 -7.79
CA SER A 10 -3.89 -11.96 -8.89
C SER A 10 -3.08 -10.71 -8.52
N PRO A 11 -3.64 -9.69 -7.84
CA PRO A 11 -2.91 -8.50 -7.41
C PRO A 11 -1.73 -8.79 -6.47
N LEU A 12 -1.80 -9.84 -5.64
CA LEU A 12 -0.72 -10.22 -4.73
C LEU A 12 0.52 -10.77 -5.45
N SER A 13 0.42 -11.00 -6.77
CA SER A 13 1.58 -11.39 -7.58
C SER A 13 2.72 -10.38 -7.50
N TYR A 14 2.46 -9.12 -7.12
CA TYR A 14 3.51 -8.15 -6.83
C TYR A 14 4.45 -8.59 -5.71
N LEU A 15 3.95 -9.21 -4.64
CA LEU A 15 4.78 -9.64 -3.50
C LEU A 15 5.79 -10.74 -3.88
N LYS A 16 5.53 -11.47 -4.97
CA LYS A 16 6.44 -12.50 -5.51
C LYS A 16 7.65 -11.92 -6.24
N ILE A 17 7.63 -10.63 -6.58
CA ILE A 17 8.73 -9.95 -7.27
C ILE A 17 9.93 -9.86 -6.33
N LYS A 18 11.04 -10.50 -6.71
CA LYS A 18 12.30 -10.45 -5.96
C LYS A 18 13.13 -9.27 -6.43
N GLN A 19 13.38 -8.32 -5.52
CA GLN A 19 14.33 -7.22 -5.73
C GLN A 19 15.00 -6.87 -4.39
N PRO A 20 16.34 -6.68 -4.33
CA PRO A 20 17.06 -6.54 -3.06
C PRO A 20 16.66 -5.28 -2.28
N GLN A 21 16.43 -4.15 -2.96
CA GLN A 21 16.01 -2.89 -2.33
C GLN A 21 14.55 -2.92 -1.84
N LYS A 22 13.72 -3.80 -2.42
CA LYS A 22 12.30 -3.92 -2.11
C LYS A 22 12.04 -4.43 -0.68
N ARG A 23 12.92 -5.28 -0.13
CA ARG A 23 12.76 -5.81 1.24
C ARG A 23 12.82 -4.73 2.32
N TRP A 24 13.62 -3.69 2.10
CA TRP A 24 13.73 -2.57 3.03
C TRP A 24 12.47 -1.71 3.07
N PHE A 25 11.92 -1.39 1.90
CA PHE A 25 10.72 -0.56 1.77
C PHE A 25 9.42 -1.31 2.10
N ASP A 26 9.31 -2.60 1.76
CA ASP A 26 8.07 -3.35 1.97
C ASP A 26 7.93 -3.93 3.39
N TYR A 27 9.04 -4.20 4.10
CA TYR A 27 8.98 -4.89 5.39
C TYR A 27 9.63 -4.12 6.53
N ILE A 28 10.90 -3.72 6.39
CA ILE A 28 11.66 -3.14 7.52
C ILE A 28 11.09 -1.78 7.92
N LEU A 29 10.92 -0.87 6.95
CA LEU A 29 10.41 0.49 7.21
C LEU A 29 8.95 0.51 7.72
N PRO A 30 8.00 -0.24 7.12
CA PRO A 30 6.63 -0.31 7.64
C PRO A 30 6.54 -0.85 9.06
N ILE A 31 7.35 -1.85 9.41
CA ILE A 31 7.37 -2.42 10.76
C ILE A 31 7.89 -1.38 11.76
N LEU A 32 8.99 -0.70 11.46
CA LEU A 32 9.54 0.35 12.33
C LEU A 32 8.55 1.50 12.55
N LEU A 33 7.96 2.02 11.46
CA LEU A 33 7.00 3.12 11.52
C LEU A 33 5.71 2.72 12.24
N SER A 34 5.19 1.52 11.98
CA SER A 34 3.95 1.05 12.62
C SER A 34 4.11 0.86 14.12
N ILE A 35 5.23 0.28 14.58
CA ILE A 35 5.53 0.14 16.00
C ILE A 35 5.65 1.53 16.65
N PHE A 36 6.41 2.44 16.03
CA PHE A 36 6.63 3.78 16.56
C PHE A 36 5.32 4.58 16.69
N PHE A 37 4.50 4.62 15.63
CA PHE A 37 3.21 5.33 15.66
C PHE A 37 2.22 4.70 16.63
N SER A 38 2.13 3.36 16.66
CA SER A 38 1.24 2.66 17.60
C SER A 38 1.63 2.93 19.05
N PHE A 39 2.92 2.98 19.35
CA PHE A 39 3.43 3.31 20.68
C PHE A 39 3.06 4.74 21.09
N ILE A 40 3.27 5.72 20.21
CA ILE A 40 2.88 7.12 20.46
C ILE A 40 1.39 7.24 20.74
N ILE A 41 0.57 6.62 19.90
CA ILE A 41 -0.89 6.68 20.01
C ILE A 41 -1.36 6.14 21.36
N ILE A 42 -0.81 5.02 21.82
CA ILE A 42 -1.20 4.43 23.10
C ILE A 42 -0.66 5.21 24.28
N TYR A 43 0.58 5.69 24.18
CA TYR A 43 1.15 6.56 25.21
C TYR A 43 0.26 7.78 25.43
N CYS A 44 -0.23 8.38 24.34
CA CYS A 44 -1.13 9.51 24.43
C CYS A 44 -2.56 9.13 24.89
N ASP A 45 -3.08 7.96 24.49
CA ASP A 45 -4.38 7.44 24.95
C ASP A 45 -4.39 7.23 26.48
N ILE A 46 -3.30 6.68 27.03
CA ILE A 46 -3.15 6.43 28.48
C ILE A 46 -3.02 7.74 29.26
N ASN A 47 -2.19 8.66 28.80
CA ASN A 47 -1.84 9.87 29.56
C ASN A 47 -2.86 11.01 29.42
N TYR A 48 -3.47 11.17 28.24
CA TYR A 48 -4.33 12.31 27.93
C TYR A 48 -5.79 11.94 27.70
N LYS A 49 -6.16 10.65 27.60
CA LYS A 49 -7.54 10.13 27.43
C LYS A 49 -8.40 10.77 26.32
N ASN A 50 -7.79 11.53 25.43
CA ASN A 50 -8.48 12.35 24.42
C ASN A 50 -8.28 11.85 22.99
N ILE A 51 -7.64 10.69 22.78
CA ILE A 51 -7.48 10.16 21.42
C ILE A 51 -8.66 9.26 21.09
N GLU A 52 -9.62 9.85 20.39
CA GLU A 52 -10.69 9.13 19.75
C GLU A 52 -10.16 8.35 18.53
N LEU A 53 -9.67 7.13 18.73
CA LEU A 53 -9.16 6.28 17.65
C LEU A 53 -10.24 5.75 16.70
N PHE A 54 -11.37 5.32 17.27
CA PHE A 54 -12.48 4.65 16.58
C PHE A 54 -13.71 5.55 16.39
N SER A 55 -13.63 6.83 16.74
CA SER A 55 -14.73 7.79 16.51
C SER A 55 -14.86 8.13 15.03
N ASP A 56 -15.99 8.74 14.66
CA ASP A 56 -16.24 9.28 13.32
C ASP A 56 -15.19 10.29 12.88
N LYS A 57 -14.52 10.98 13.82
CA LYS A 57 -13.40 11.90 13.54
C LYS A 57 -12.03 11.30 13.86
N GLY A 58 -11.98 10.00 14.14
CA GLY A 58 -10.79 9.30 14.55
C GLY A 58 -9.81 9.02 13.41
N ILE A 59 -8.60 8.64 13.81
CA ILE A 59 -7.48 8.37 12.87
C ILE A 59 -7.84 7.27 11.86
N ILE A 60 -8.61 6.27 12.28
CA ILE A 60 -9.04 5.17 11.40
C ILE A 60 -9.96 5.69 10.29
N ASN A 61 -10.90 6.58 10.62
CA ASN A 61 -11.80 7.14 9.61
C ASN A 61 -11.05 8.05 8.62
N ILE A 62 -10.08 8.82 9.10
CA ILE A 62 -9.20 9.62 8.24
C ILE A 62 -8.46 8.72 7.24
N ILE A 63 -7.90 7.60 7.72
CA ILE A 63 -7.20 6.63 6.87
C ILE A 63 -8.17 5.97 5.89
N ASN A 64 -9.38 5.61 6.31
CA ASN A 64 -10.41 5.06 5.42
C ASN A 64 -10.73 6.02 4.28
N ASN A 65 -10.97 7.30 4.57
CA ASN A 65 -11.24 8.32 3.56
C ASN A 65 -10.06 8.45 2.58
N LEU A 66 -8.83 8.43 3.09
CA LEU A 66 -7.63 8.43 2.25
C LEU A 66 -7.56 7.18 1.35
N THR A 67 -7.80 5.99 1.90
CA THR A 67 -7.76 4.73 1.14
C THR A 67 -8.81 4.67 0.04
N GLN A 68 -9.99 5.25 0.27
CA GLN A 68 -11.05 5.34 -0.72
C GLN A 68 -10.60 6.16 -1.93
N ILE A 69 -10.04 7.35 -1.71
CA ILE A 69 -9.51 8.23 -2.77
C ILE A 69 -8.34 7.54 -3.50
N LEU A 70 -7.40 6.99 -2.75
CA LEU A 70 -6.22 6.33 -3.30
C LEU A 70 -6.58 5.09 -4.13
N SER A 71 -7.60 4.32 -3.75
CA SER A 71 -8.04 3.15 -4.53
C SER A 71 -8.43 3.53 -5.96
N GLY A 72 -9.18 4.63 -6.12
CA GLY A 72 -9.57 5.15 -7.44
C GLY A 72 -8.39 5.71 -8.22
N PHE A 73 -7.48 6.40 -7.55
CA PHE A 73 -6.23 6.88 -8.16
C PHE A 73 -5.39 5.71 -8.70
N TYR A 74 -5.15 4.67 -7.89
CA TYR A 74 -4.36 3.52 -8.32
C TYR A 74 -5.02 2.74 -9.45
N LEU A 75 -6.35 2.57 -9.42
CA LEU A 75 -7.09 1.95 -10.51
C LEU A 75 -6.93 2.74 -11.81
N THR A 76 -7.03 4.08 -11.74
CA THR A 76 -6.88 4.97 -12.89
C THR A 76 -5.44 4.96 -13.43
N SER A 77 -4.43 5.02 -12.56
CA SER A 77 -3.03 4.92 -12.98
C SER A 77 -2.72 3.57 -13.62
N MET A 78 -3.24 2.47 -13.06
CA MET A 78 -3.09 1.14 -13.63
C MET A 78 -3.74 1.05 -15.02
N ALA A 79 -4.96 1.57 -15.18
CA ALA A 79 -5.66 1.59 -16.47
C ALA A 79 -4.89 2.42 -17.51
N ALA A 80 -4.43 3.61 -17.14
CA ALA A 80 -3.61 4.47 -17.99
C ALA A 80 -2.32 3.77 -18.45
N ILE A 81 -1.62 3.11 -17.52
CA ILE A 81 -0.41 2.35 -17.83
C ILE A 81 -0.72 1.12 -18.69
N ALA A 82 -1.92 0.55 -18.61
CA ALA A 82 -2.30 -0.58 -19.46
C ALA A 82 -2.65 -0.15 -20.89
N THR A 83 -3.27 1.02 -21.08
CA THR A 83 -3.82 1.44 -22.37
C THR A 83 -2.92 2.40 -23.16
N PHE A 84 -2.12 3.23 -22.49
CA PHE A 84 -1.27 4.18 -23.21
C PHE A 84 -0.12 3.46 -23.92
N PRO A 85 0.01 3.62 -25.26
CA PRO A 85 1.09 3.01 -26.01
C PRO A 85 2.39 3.75 -25.70
N ASN A 86 3.36 3.05 -25.13
CA ASN A 86 4.70 3.58 -24.87
C ASN A 86 5.71 2.43 -24.99
N LYS A 87 6.47 2.43 -26.10
CA LYS A 87 7.45 1.38 -26.41
C LYS A 87 8.58 1.28 -25.40
N ASP A 88 8.84 2.34 -24.62
CA ASP A 88 9.84 2.30 -23.54
C ASP A 88 9.31 1.65 -22.27
N MET A 89 7.99 1.60 -22.07
CA MET A 89 7.38 0.88 -20.94
C MET A 89 7.40 -0.63 -21.15
N ASP A 90 7.49 -1.08 -22.40
CA ASP A 90 7.55 -2.50 -22.76
C ASP A 90 8.99 -3.05 -22.72
N LYS A 91 9.97 -2.20 -22.41
CA LYS A 91 11.35 -2.61 -22.19
C LYS A 91 11.54 -3.14 -20.77
N VAL A 92 12.51 -4.05 -20.63
CA VAL A 92 12.99 -4.53 -19.33
C VAL A 92 13.48 -3.33 -18.51
N MET A 93 13.25 -3.36 -17.20
CA MET A 93 13.72 -2.31 -16.29
C MET A 93 15.26 -2.18 -16.34
N ASP A 94 15.76 -0.95 -16.45
CA ASP A 94 17.21 -0.69 -16.34
C ASP A 94 17.70 -1.02 -14.92
N GLY A 95 18.88 -1.62 -14.80
CA GLY A 95 19.47 -2.04 -13.52
C GLY A 95 19.34 -3.53 -13.27
N ILE A 96 19.10 -3.96 -12.02
CA ILE A 96 18.79 -5.35 -11.68
C ILE A 96 17.29 -5.56 -11.92
N PRO A 97 16.88 -6.27 -12.99
CA PRO A 97 15.47 -6.39 -13.32
C PRO A 97 14.72 -7.14 -12.21
N PRO A 98 13.53 -6.67 -11.81
CA PRO A 98 12.67 -7.42 -10.92
C PRO A 98 12.26 -8.72 -11.60
N LYS A 99 12.47 -9.84 -10.92
CA LYS A 99 12.16 -11.18 -11.45
C LYS A 99 10.93 -11.77 -10.77
N ILE A 100 10.05 -12.37 -11.57
CA ILE A 100 9.03 -13.34 -11.15
C ILE A 100 9.36 -14.67 -11.81
N ASP A 101 9.47 -15.74 -11.02
CA ASP A 101 9.70 -17.10 -11.53
C ASP A 101 10.85 -17.19 -12.56
N ASN A 102 11.96 -16.50 -12.27
CA ASN A 102 13.16 -16.36 -13.13
C ASN A 102 12.96 -15.62 -14.48
N LYS A 103 11.81 -14.99 -14.71
CA LYS A 103 11.57 -14.12 -15.87
C LYS A 103 11.76 -12.65 -15.50
N ASP A 104 12.44 -11.93 -16.37
CA ASP A 104 12.60 -10.47 -16.26
C ASP A 104 11.27 -9.80 -16.62
N LEU A 105 10.82 -8.90 -15.74
CA LEU A 105 9.60 -8.13 -15.97
C LEU A 105 9.88 -6.87 -16.76
N THR A 106 8.96 -6.55 -17.66
CA THR A 106 8.93 -5.22 -18.29
C THR A 106 8.49 -4.17 -17.27
N ARG A 107 8.83 -2.90 -17.52
CA ARG A 107 8.38 -1.78 -16.67
C ARG A 107 6.86 -1.74 -16.54
N ARG A 108 6.14 -1.95 -17.65
CA ARG A 108 4.68 -1.97 -17.69
C ARG A 108 4.13 -3.06 -16.79
N GLU A 109 4.62 -4.29 -16.92
CA GLU A 109 4.18 -5.41 -16.09
C GLU A 109 4.47 -5.17 -14.61
N PHE A 110 5.63 -4.59 -14.28
CA PHE A 110 5.96 -4.22 -12.91
C PHE A 110 4.97 -3.20 -12.34
N LEU A 111 4.73 -2.09 -13.06
CA LEU A 111 3.86 -1.01 -12.59
C LEU A 111 2.39 -1.42 -12.52
N ILE A 112 1.88 -2.20 -13.48
CA ILE A 112 0.51 -2.74 -13.42
C ILE A 112 0.33 -3.62 -12.20
N ARG A 113 1.29 -4.51 -11.91
CA ARG A 113 1.25 -5.37 -10.71
C ARG A 113 1.36 -4.55 -9.42
N LEU A 114 2.19 -3.51 -9.40
CA LEU A 114 2.36 -2.60 -8.27
C LEU A 114 1.07 -1.85 -7.95
N PHE A 115 0.46 -1.17 -8.93
CA PHE A 115 -0.78 -0.42 -8.72
C PHE A 115 -1.99 -1.33 -8.48
N GLY A 116 -2.01 -2.52 -9.08
CA GLY A 116 -2.99 -3.56 -8.76
C GLY A 116 -2.90 -4.00 -7.30
N TYR A 117 -1.69 -4.26 -6.79
CA TYR A 117 -1.46 -4.59 -5.39
C TYR A 117 -1.92 -3.46 -4.46
N LEU A 118 -1.53 -2.21 -4.75
CA LEU A 118 -1.92 -1.04 -3.95
C LEU A 118 -3.43 -0.86 -3.89
N CYS A 119 -4.13 -1.02 -5.02
CA CYS A 119 -5.59 -0.97 -5.07
C CYS A 119 -6.23 -2.06 -4.20
N PHE A 120 -5.74 -3.30 -4.29
CA PHE A 120 -6.22 -4.41 -3.47
C PHE A 120 -6.00 -4.15 -1.97
N VAL A 121 -4.84 -3.64 -1.58
CA VAL A 121 -4.53 -3.29 -0.19
C VAL A 121 -5.41 -2.16 0.32
N CYS A 122 -5.70 -1.13 -0.49
CA CYS A 122 -6.63 -0.06 -0.11
C CYS A 122 -8.03 -0.58 0.16
N ILE A 123 -8.55 -1.47 -0.69
CA ILE A 123 -9.88 -2.07 -0.50
C ILE A 123 -9.90 -2.88 0.79
N LEU A 124 -8.90 -3.73 1.03
CA LEU A 124 -8.80 -4.49 2.27
C LEU A 124 -8.71 -3.58 3.51
N LEU A 125 -7.88 -2.55 3.45
CA LEU A 125 -7.68 -1.63 4.57
C LEU A 125 -8.95 -0.85 4.89
N TYR A 126 -9.70 -0.43 3.86
CA TYR A 126 -11.00 0.23 4.02
C TYR A 126 -12.01 -0.67 4.74
N PHE A 127 -12.12 -1.95 4.34
CA PHE A 127 -13.02 -2.89 5.01
C PHE A 127 -12.59 -3.18 6.45
N ILE A 128 -11.29 -3.42 6.68
CA ILE A 128 -10.74 -3.68 8.03
C ILE A 128 -10.97 -2.47 8.94
N GLY A 129 -10.68 -1.26 8.45
CA GLY A 129 -10.87 -0.03 9.20
C GLY A 129 -12.34 0.24 9.49
N GLY A 130 -13.21 0.16 8.49
CA GLY A 130 -14.65 0.35 8.65
C GLY A 130 -15.29 -0.64 9.63
N LEU A 131 -15.00 -1.93 9.50
CA LEU A 131 -15.51 -2.95 10.42
C LEU A 131 -14.98 -2.78 11.84
N SER A 132 -13.74 -2.29 12.00
CA SER A 132 -13.15 -2.11 13.32
C SER A 132 -13.89 -1.10 14.18
N ILE A 133 -14.42 -0.02 13.59
CA ILE A 133 -15.17 1.01 14.32
C ILE A 133 -16.37 0.37 15.03
N TYR A 134 -17.20 -0.36 14.29
CA TYR A 134 -18.36 -1.07 14.86
C TYR A 134 -17.97 -2.18 15.84
N PHE A 135 -16.88 -2.90 15.55
CA PHE A 135 -16.44 -4.01 16.40
C PHE A 135 -15.96 -3.52 17.77
N PHE A 136 -15.18 -2.44 17.81
CA PHE A 136 -14.64 -1.93 19.07
C PHE A 136 -15.70 -1.25 19.94
N ASP A 137 -16.69 -0.57 19.34
CA ASP A 137 -17.84 -0.04 20.08
C ASP A 137 -18.60 -1.16 20.82
N PHE A 138 -18.77 -2.32 20.18
CA PHE A 138 -19.40 -3.50 20.81
C PHE A 138 -18.53 -4.14 21.90
N VAL A 139 -17.22 -4.29 21.66
CA VAL A 139 -16.31 -5.01 22.57
C VAL A 139 -15.98 -4.21 23.83
N ILE A 140 -15.97 -2.88 23.77
CA ILE A 140 -15.74 -2.00 24.95
C ILE A 140 -16.78 -2.25 26.05
N LEU A 141 -18.01 -2.64 25.69
CA LEU A 141 -19.08 -2.92 26.64
C LEU A 141 -18.89 -4.22 27.46
N SER A 142 -18.01 -5.14 27.02
CA SER A 142 -18.05 -6.53 27.51
C SER A 142 -16.75 -7.08 28.13
N PHE A 143 -15.55 -6.53 27.85
CA PHE A 143 -14.28 -7.22 28.18
C PHE A 143 -13.18 -6.37 28.86
N THR A 144 -12.46 -6.99 29.80
CA THR A 144 -11.29 -6.41 30.49
C THR A 144 -10.02 -6.37 29.61
N TRP A 145 -9.94 -7.22 28.58
CA TRP A 145 -8.77 -7.33 27.66
C TRP A 145 -8.79 -6.33 26.50
N THR A 146 -9.73 -5.38 26.52
CA THR A 146 -9.96 -4.37 25.46
C THR A 146 -8.69 -3.61 25.06
N LYS A 147 -7.80 -3.28 26.00
CA LYS A 147 -6.56 -2.53 25.73
C LYS A 147 -5.56 -3.31 24.88
N ILE A 148 -5.36 -4.60 25.15
CA ILE A 148 -4.39 -5.44 24.44
C ILE A 148 -4.88 -5.72 23.02
N ILE A 149 -6.18 -5.98 22.87
CA ILE A 149 -6.82 -6.19 21.56
C ILE A 149 -6.72 -4.91 20.71
N LYS A 150 -7.04 -3.75 21.31
CA LYS A 150 -6.89 -2.44 20.66
C LYS A 150 -5.46 -2.19 20.21
N PHE A 151 -4.46 -2.49 21.04
CA PHE A 151 -3.05 -2.32 20.68
C PHE A 151 -2.62 -3.21 19.52
N SER A 152 -2.94 -4.51 19.61
CA SER A 152 -2.60 -5.47 18.56
C SER A 152 -3.24 -5.08 17.23
N PHE A 153 -4.49 -4.64 17.25
CA PHE A 153 -5.18 -4.13 16.08
C PHE A 153 -4.50 -2.87 15.51
N CYS A 154 -4.18 -1.88 16.34
CA CYS A 154 -3.49 -0.67 15.88
C CYS A 154 -2.16 -0.99 15.19
N ILE A 155 -1.32 -1.85 15.77
CA ILE A 155 -0.05 -2.25 15.15
C ILE A 155 -0.30 -2.86 13.78
N PHE A 156 -1.20 -3.83 13.70
CA PHE A 156 -1.49 -4.53 12.44
C PHE A 156 -2.04 -3.59 11.38
N TYR A 157 -2.97 -2.72 11.76
CA TYR A 157 -3.59 -1.73 10.87
C TYR A 157 -2.55 -0.73 10.33
N PHE A 158 -1.74 -0.14 11.21
CA PHE A 158 -0.69 0.80 10.80
C PHE A 158 0.40 0.13 9.97
N LEU A 159 0.70 -1.15 10.22
CA LEU A 159 1.66 -1.90 9.43
C LEU A 159 1.21 -2.00 7.97
N ILE A 160 -0.06 -2.36 7.73
CA ILE A 160 -0.62 -2.41 6.37
C ILE A 160 -0.65 -1.01 5.75
N PHE A 161 -1.06 0.00 6.52
CA PHE A 161 -1.12 1.38 6.06
C PHE A 161 0.25 1.93 5.63
N PHE A 162 1.28 1.78 6.46
CA PHE A 162 2.63 2.26 6.12
C PHE A 162 3.26 1.44 4.99
N ASN A 163 2.98 0.13 4.90
CA ASN A 163 3.37 -0.65 3.73
C ASN A 163 2.78 -0.03 2.46
N MET A 164 1.47 0.24 2.45
CA MET A 164 0.80 0.87 1.31
C MET A 164 1.39 2.25 0.96
N LEU A 165 1.65 3.11 1.94
CA LEU A 165 2.26 4.43 1.71
C LEU A 165 3.66 4.33 1.09
N LEU A 166 4.54 3.50 1.66
CA LEU A 166 5.91 3.38 1.17
C LEU A 166 5.97 2.73 -0.21
N THR A 167 5.16 1.70 -0.45
CA THR A 167 5.02 1.09 -1.77
C THR A 167 4.46 2.10 -2.80
N THR A 168 3.62 3.05 -2.36
CA THR A 168 3.17 4.16 -3.22
C THR A 168 4.30 5.10 -3.60
N PHE A 169 5.13 5.50 -2.63
CA PHE A 169 6.30 6.34 -2.92
C PHE A 169 7.27 5.65 -3.88
N MET A 170 7.47 4.34 -3.73
CA MET A 170 8.23 3.55 -4.70
C MET A 170 7.62 3.64 -6.10
N GLY A 171 6.29 3.50 -6.22
CA GLY A 171 5.59 3.65 -7.51
C GLY A 171 5.74 5.03 -8.13
N LEU A 172 5.58 6.09 -7.33
CA LEU A 172 5.76 7.46 -7.77
C LEU A 172 7.20 7.73 -8.22
N TYR A 173 8.20 7.24 -7.50
CA TYR A 173 9.60 7.37 -7.87
C TYR A 173 9.89 6.77 -9.25
N PHE A 174 9.36 5.57 -9.53
CA PHE A 174 9.52 4.94 -10.84
C PHE A 174 8.82 5.71 -11.97
N LEU A 175 7.66 6.30 -11.70
CA LEU A 175 6.97 7.15 -12.67
C LEU A 175 7.74 8.46 -12.95
N ILE A 176 8.17 9.17 -11.91
CA ILE A 176 8.85 10.48 -12.03
C ILE A 176 10.16 10.36 -12.79
N ILE A 177 11.01 9.40 -12.42
CA ILE A 177 12.31 9.21 -13.10
C ILE A 177 12.10 8.91 -14.58
N LYS A 178 11.03 8.19 -14.94
CA LYS A 178 10.77 7.89 -16.34
C LYS A 178 10.28 9.13 -17.10
N ILE A 179 9.34 9.89 -16.55
CA ILE A 179 8.88 11.15 -17.17
C ILE A 179 10.07 12.10 -17.40
N ASN A 180 10.97 12.21 -16.42
CA ASN A 180 12.15 13.07 -16.56
C ASN A 180 13.14 12.53 -17.60
N LYS A 181 13.39 11.22 -17.65
CA LYS A 181 14.25 10.61 -18.68
C LYS A 181 13.69 10.74 -20.10
N GLU A 182 12.37 10.79 -20.27
CA GLU A 182 11.75 11.04 -21.58
C GLU A 182 11.96 12.48 -22.05
N LYS A 183 11.79 13.47 -21.15
CA LYS A 183 12.04 14.88 -21.48
C LYS A 183 13.47 15.11 -21.96
N THR A 184 14.46 14.57 -21.25
CA THR A 184 15.88 14.73 -21.62
C THR A 184 16.24 14.14 -22.99
N LYS A 185 15.47 13.18 -23.52
CA LYS A 185 15.73 12.66 -24.89
C LYS A 185 15.12 13.55 -25.97
N LEU A 186 13.99 14.20 -25.68
CA LEU A 186 13.34 15.10 -26.62
C LEU A 186 14.17 16.39 -26.81
N ASP A 187 14.82 16.87 -25.75
CA ASP A 187 15.68 18.07 -25.80
C ASP A 187 17.02 17.87 -26.54
N ILE A 188 17.35 16.65 -26.97
CA ILE A 188 18.63 16.32 -27.68
C ILE A 188 18.38 16.04 -29.17
N ASP A 189 17.13 15.79 -29.55
CA ASP A 189 16.72 15.52 -30.93
C ASP A 189 16.12 16.77 -31.64
N ASP A 190 16.12 17.94 -30.97
CA ASP A 190 15.82 19.28 -31.52
C ASP A 190 17.10 20.10 -31.75
#